data_AF-A0A349N6X9-F1
#
_entry.id   AF-A0A349N6X9-F1
#
_cell.length_a   1.000
_cell.length_b   1.000
_cell.length_c   1.000
_cell.angle_alpha   90.00
_cell.angle_beta   90.00
_cell.angle_gamma   90.00
#
_symmetry.space_group_name_H-M   'P 1'
#
loop_
_entity.id
_entity.type
_entity.pdbx_description
1 polymer ?
#
loop_
_entity_poly.entity_id
_entity_poly.type
_entity_poly.pdbx_seq_one_letter_code
_entity_poly.pdbx_strand_id
1 'polypeptide(L)'
;MKSGGRQFSMAATGSKIFAPIAASLALFFISAQSAAFEISGSKWKGGTTDFYVSLIGESPSGIAWHDSFLAAIADWDDKTVFDFAVIEQPIDPCLEDGLNSVDFTNEVCGSEYGANTLAVTLRRLSTTLLGEPNIFEADIVINSDVRYDIYDGALYPGSNRRIDFRRVAIHELGHVIGLEHESQELAIMAPSIGDIDRPTEDDLAGVEALYTALSSCTQNALVLGEKTNSLSEGDCTVAQITAGGTDFSYIDLYRIDLEKAATLSLTMTSSSLDS
;
A
#
# COMPACT_ATOMS: atom_id res chain seq x y z
N MET A 1 68.21 -54.94 -11.52
CA MET A 1 69.06 -55.93 -10.85
C MET A 1 69.52 -55.31 -9.53
N LYS A 2 69.11 -55.88 -8.37
CA LYS A 2 69.67 -55.75 -6.99
C LYS A 2 70.01 -54.34 -6.47
N SER A 3 69.81 -53.95 -5.21
CA SER A 3 69.40 -54.58 -3.95
C SER A 3 69.50 -53.51 -2.86
N GLY A 4 68.75 -53.67 -1.76
CA GLY A 4 69.07 -53.39 -0.33
C GLY A 4 69.95 -52.18 0.07
N GLY A 5 69.76 -51.50 1.19
CA GLY A 5 68.97 -51.77 2.39
C GLY A 5 69.66 -51.09 3.60
N ARG A 6 68.83 -50.76 4.61
CA ARG A 6 69.11 -50.55 6.06
C ARG A 6 69.74 -49.25 6.62
N GLN A 7 68.87 -48.46 7.28
CA GLN A 7 68.76 -48.25 8.76
C GLN A 7 69.84 -47.43 9.53
N PHE A 8 69.48 -46.27 10.13
CA PHE A 8 69.23 -46.02 11.59
C PHE A 8 69.23 -44.53 12.03
N SER A 9 68.23 -44.20 12.87
CA SER A 9 68.15 -43.28 14.05
C SER A 9 68.62 -41.80 14.03
N MET A 10 67.73 -40.86 14.39
CA MET A 10 67.65 -40.27 15.75
C MET A 10 66.48 -39.27 15.87
N ALA A 11 65.95 -39.16 17.09
CA ALA A 11 64.78 -38.39 17.48
C ALA A 11 65.03 -36.87 17.57
N ALA A 12 63.99 -36.07 17.32
CA ALA A 12 63.82 -34.76 17.92
C ALA A 12 62.34 -34.47 18.14
N THR A 13 61.97 -34.43 19.41
CA THR A 13 60.70 -33.98 19.98
C THR A 13 60.40 -32.53 19.62
N GLY A 14 59.18 -32.25 19.18
CA GLY A 14 58.68 -30.88 18.97
C GLY A 14 57.16 -30.84 18.98
N SER A 15 56.60 -30.65 20.18
CA SER A 15 55.17 -30.43 20.39
C SER A 15 54.74 -29.12 19.71
N LYS A 16 53.78 -29.18 18.80
CA LYS A 16 53.04 -28.00 18.33
C LYS A 16 51.54 -28.29 18.46
N ILE A 17 50.94 -27.55 19.37
CA ILE A 17 49.53 -27.53 19.70
C ILE A 17 48.78 -27.03 18.45
N PHE A 18 47.92 -27.88 17.87
CA PHE A 18 46.95 -27.47 16.87
C PHE A 18 45.74 -26.87 17.60
N ALA A 19 45.51 -25.56 17.44
CA ALA A 19 44.24 -24.94 17.78
C ALA A 19 43.21 -25.31 16.69
N PRO A 20 41.98 -25.73 17.04
CA PRO A 20 40.96 -26.00 16.05
C PRO A 20 40.39 -24.67 15.54
N ILE A 21 40.47 -24.46 14.22
CA ILE A 21 39.75 -23.38 13.54
C ILE A 21 38.28 -23.82 13.49
N ALA A 22 37.45 -23.20 14.34
CA ALA A 22 36.01 -23.31 14.23
C ALA A 22 35.56 -22.58 12.96
N ALA A 23 35.14 -23.33 11.95
CA ALA A 23 34.47 -22.76 10.78
C ALA A 23 33.04 -22.40 11.17
N SER A 24 32.81 -21.13 11.49
CA SER A 24 31.47 -20.58 11.68
C SER A 24 30.72 -20.58 10.35
N LEU A 25 29.78 -21.50 10.21
CA LEU A 25 28.81 -21.52 9.12
C LEU A 25 27.82 -20.37 9.36
N ALA A 26 28.04 -19.23 8.71
CA ALA A 26 27.09 -18.12 8.72
C ALA A 26 25.86 -18.52 7.90
N LEU A 27 24.80 -18.93 8.58
CA LEU A 27 23.46 -19.03 8.02
C LEU A 27 22.98 -17.61 7.70
N PHE A 28 23.09 -17.22 6.43
CA PHE A 28 22.34 -16.08 5.91
C PHE A 28 20.86 -16.47 5.88
N PHE A 29 20.13 -16.12 6.92
CA PHE A 29 18.67 -16.05 6.85
C PHE A 29 18.34 -14.91 5.90
N ILE A 30 18.00 -15.25 4.66
CA ILE A 30 17.23 -14.33 3.81
C ILE A 30 15.84 -14.33 4.42
N SER A 31 15.60 -13.39 5.34
CA SER A 31 14.25 -13.08 5.81
C SER A 31 13.48 -12.55 4.60
N ALA A 32 12.65 -13.39 3.99
CA ALA A 32 11.54 -12.89 3.19
C ALA A 32 10.71 -12.04 4.15
N GLN A 33 10.73 -10.72 3.97
CA GLN A 33 9.75 -9.87 4.62
C GLN A 33 8.40 -10.31 4.05
N SER A 34 7.63 -11.04 4.85
CA SER A 34 6.19 -11.10 4.63
C SER A 34 5.72 -9.68 4.84
N ALA A 35 5.20 -9.03 3.80
CA ALA A 35 4.40 -7.84 4.00
C ALA A 35 3.29 -8.19 5.01
N ALA A 36 3.09 -7.35 6.03
CA ALA A 36 1.97 -7.50 6.94
C ALA A 36 0.75 -6.77 6.39
N PHE A 37 0.97 -5.56 5.84
CA PHE A 37 -0.08 -4.73 5.24
C PHE A 37 -1.09 -5.51 4.40
N GLU A 38 -2.36 -5.15 4.59
CA GLU A 38 -3.49 -5.74 3.87
C GLU A 38 -3.96 -4.81 2.74
N ILE A 39 -3.90 -5.30 1.50
CA ILE A 39 -4.44 -4.63 0.31
C ILE A 39 -5.37 -5.56 -0.43
N SER A 40 -6.57 -5.08 -0.81
CA SER A 40 -7.45 -5.85 -1.70
C SER A 40 -6.93 -5.87 -3.13
N GLY A 41 -6.20 -4.83 -3.55
CA GLY A 41 -5.78 -4.57 -4.94
C GLY A 41 -6.64 -3.51 -5.64
N SER A 42 -7.78 -3.17 -5.03
CA SER A 42 -8.63 -2.04 -5.44
C SER A 42 -7.92 -0.72 -5.19
N LYS A 43 -7.78 0.12 -6.22
CA LYS A 43 -6.97 1.35 -6.14
C LYS A 43 -7.42 2.43 -7.11
N TRP A 44 -6.90 3.64 -6.93
CA TRP A 44 -7.06 4.72 -7.89
C TRP A 44 -6.18 4.51 -9.11
N LYS A 45 -6.72 4.82 -10.30
CA LYS A 45 -5.88 4.81 -11.50
C LYS A 45 -4.90 5.97 -11.43
N GLY A 46 -3.60 5.66 -11.41
CA GLY A 46 -2.53 6.66 -11.42
C GLY A 46 -2.07 7.13 -10.04
N GLY A 47 -2.65 6.60 -8.95
CA GLY A 47 -2.22 6.95 -7.59
C GLY A 47 -2.52 8.39 -7.21
N THR A 48 -3.64 8.93 -7.67
CA THR A 48 -4.05 10.30 -7.36
C THR A 48 -5.56 10.42 -7.37
N THR A 49 -6.09 11.37 -6.59
CA THR A 49 -7.50 11.74 -6.62
C THR A 49 -7.72 13.18 -6.16
N ASP A 50 -8.79 13.82 -6.65
CA ASP A 50 -9.27 15.08 -6.09
C ASP A 50 -9.98 14.80 -4.75
N PHE A 51 -9.80 15.64 -3.75
CA PHE A 51 -10.50 15.49 -2.45
C PHE A 51 -11.06 16.82 -1.96
N TYR A 52 -12.37 16.86 -1.75
CA TYR A 52 -13.13 18.04 -1.39
C TYR A 52 -13.23 18.17 0.13
N VAL A 53 -12.72 19.28 0.68
CA VAL A 53 -12.65 19.50 2.14
C VAL A 53 -13.33 20.80 2.51
N SER A 54 -14.38 20.73 3.35
CA SER A 54 -15.09 21.92 3.83
C SER A 54 -15.65 21.74 5.25
N LEU A 55 -14.87 21.12 6.15
CA LEU A 55 -15.27 20.93 7.54
C LEU A 55 -15.37 22.27 8.28
N ILE A 56 -16.47 22.49 9.01
CA ILE A 56 -16.71 23.73 9.75
C ILE A 56 -16.56 23.49 11.25
N GLY A 57 -15.95 24.47 11.94
CA GLY A 57 -15.85 24.50 13.40
C GLY A 57 -14.50 24.08 13.94
N GLU A 58 -14.41 24.06 15.26
CA GLU A 58 -13.18 23.80 16.00
C GLU A 58 -13.37 22.70 17.04
N SER A 59 -12.29 22.00 17.33
CA SER A 59 -12.18 21.08 18.46
C SER A 59 -12.27 21.83 19.79
N PRO A 60 -12.56 21.12 20.89
CA PRO A 60 -12.43 21.66 22.24
C PRO A 60 -11.04 22.25 22.56
N SER A 61 -9.97 21.73 21.94
CA SER A 61 -8.62 22.29 22.02
C SER A 61 -8.41 23.58 21.21
N GLY A 62 -9.41 24.03 20.44
CA GLY A 62 -9.37 25.26 19.64
C GLY A 62 -8.68 25.10 18.29
N ILE A 63 -8.60 23.88 17.77
CA ILE A 63 -8.00 23.57 16.47
C ILE A 63 -9.13 23.35 15.46
N ALA A 64 -9.07 23.99 14.29
CA ALA A 64 -10.08 23.82 13.26
C ALA A 64 -10.09 22.38 12.73
N TRP A 65 -11.28 21.80 12.56
CA TRP A 65 -11.43 20.46 11.99
C TRP A 65 -10.87 20.41 10.56
N HIS A 66 -11.12 21.48 9.80
CA HIS A 66 -10.59 21.69 8.46
C HIS A 66 -9.07 21.54 8.41
N ASP A 67 -8.34 22.36 9.18
CA ASP A 67 -6.87 22.38 9.19
C ASP A 67 -6.30 21.03 9.62
N SER A 68 -6.95 20.36 10.58
CA SER A 68 -6.53 19.03 11.05
C SER A 68 -6.72 17.94 10.00
N PHE A 69 -7.81 18.01 9.21
CA PHE A 69 -8.04 17.08 8.11
C PHE A 69 -7.04 17.31 6.97
N LEU A 70 -6.74 18.56 6.61
CA LEU A 70 -5.66 18.86 5.65
C LEU A 70 -4.31 18.33 6.13
N ALA A 71 -4.04 18.42 7.43
CA ALA A 71 -2.82 17.86 8.00
C ALA A 71 -2.80 16.32 7.98
N ALA A 72 -3.96 15.66 8.05
CA ALA A 72 -4.09 14.21 7.86
C ALA A 72 -3.84 13.78 6.40
N ILE A 73 -4.29 14.58 5.42
CA ILE A 73 -3.94 14.38 4.00
C ILE A 73 -2.42 14.48 3.82
N ALA A 74 -1.80 15.53 4.35
CA ALA A 74 -0.35 15.74 4.28
C ALA A 74 0.45 14.61 4.95
N ASP A 75 -0.09 13.94 5.97
CA ASP A 75 0.57 12.80 6.60
C ASP A 75 0.79 11.61 5.64
N TRP A 76 -0.03 11.50 4.58
CA TRP A 76 0.09 10.53 3.50
C TRP A 76 0.85 11.08 2.29
N ASP A 77 0.46 12.25 1.76
CA ASP A 77 1.05 12.83 0.54
C ASP A 77 2.56 13.07 0.68
N ASP A 78 3.01 13.59 1.83
CA ASP A 78 4.43 13.92 2.03
C ASP A 78 5.33 12.67 2.12
N LYS A 79 4.74 11.48 2.31
CA LYS A 79 5.47 10.26 2.65
C LYS A 79 5.25 9.11 1.66
N THR A 80 4.36 9.27 0.68
CA THR A 80 3.99 8.21 -0.26
C THR A 80 4.04 8.69 -1.70
N VAL A 81 3.83 7.76 -2.63
CA VAL A 81 3.68 8.05 -4.05
C VAL A 81 2.25 8.45 -4.43
N PHE A 82 1.31 8.43 -3.48
CA PHE A 82 -0.08 8.83 -3.70
C PHE A 82 -0.21 10.35 -3.57
N ASP A 83 -1.08 10.97 -4.37
CA ASP A 83 -1.25 12.42 -4.43
C ASP A 83 -2.73 12.84 -4.31
N PHE A 84 -3.07 13.55 -3.24
CA PHE A 84 -4.37 14.20 -3.09
C PHE A 84 -4.37 15.63 -3.67
N ALA A 85 -5.21 15.87 -4.66
CA ALA A 85 -5.51 17.21 -5.14
C ALA A 85 -6.63 17.83 -4.30
N VAL A 86 -6.27 18.58 -3.27
CA VAL A 86 -7.24 19.20 -2.34
C VAL A 86 -8.03 20.33 -3.00
N ILE A 87 -9.34 20.28 -2.85
CA ILE A 87 -10.28 21.32 -3.29
C ILE A 87 -11.11 21.78 -2.09
N GLU A 88 -10.97 23.03 -1.67
CA GLU A 88 -11.70 23.57 -0.52
C GLU A 88 -13.12 24.01 -0.91
N GLN A 89 -14.01 23.04 -1.14
CA GLN A 89 -15.42 23.26 -1.45
C GLN A 89 -16.31 22.23 -0.76
N PRO A 90 -17.54 22.62 -0.36
CA PRO A 90 -18.49 21.70 0.26
C PRO A 90 -19.10 20.77 -0.78
N ILE A 91 -18.95 19.47 -0.57
CA ILE A 91 -19.63 18.39 -1.28
C ILE A 91 -20.28 17.49 -0.21
N ASP A 92 -21.44 16.93 -0.54
CA ASP A 92 -22.16 16.03 0.35
C ASP A 92 -21.61 14.60 0.19
N PRO A 93 -20.95 14.03 1.22
CA PRO A 93 -20.32 12.71 1.13
C PRO A 93 -21.31 11.54 0.99
N CYS A 94 -22.61 11.82 1.01
CA CYS A 94 -23.66 10.82 0.81
C CYS A 94 -24.19 10.76 -0.61
N LEU A 95 -23.71 11.60 -1.53
CA LEU A 95 -24.06 11.55 -2.94
C LEU A 95 -23.06 10.66 -3.70
N GLU A 96 -23.59 9.80 -4.58
CA GLU A 96 -22.77 9.08 -5.56
C GLU A 96 -22.58 9.95 -6.81
N ASP A 97 -21.65 10.90 -6.74
CA ASP A 97 -21.40 11.90 -7.79
C ASP A 97 -20.01 11.79 -8.46
N GLY A 98 -19.21 10.81 -8.05
CA GLY A 98 -17.84 10.60 -8.49
C GLY A 98 -16.83 11.57 -7.89
N LEU A 99 -17.19 12.33 -6.86
CA LEU A 99 -16.31 13.20 -6.09
C LEU A 99 -16.02 12.61 -4.72
N ASN A 100 -14.88 12.96 -4.14
CA ASN A 100 -14.46 12.45 -2.83
C ASN A 100 -14.56 13.57 -1.83
N SER A 101 -15.25 13.36 -0.73
CA SER A 101 -15.48 14.42 0.24
C SER A 101 -15.53 13.90 1.68
N VAL A 102 -15.59 14.83 2.63
CA VAL A 102 -15.68 14.51 4.05
C VAL A 102 -16.64 15.45 4.77
N ASP A 103 -17.48 14.88 5.63
CA ASP A 103 -18.29 15.67 6.58
C ASP A 103 -18.61 14.91 7.87
N PHE A 104 -19.02 15.65 8.90
CA PHE A 104 -19.64 15.10 10.10
C PHE A 104 -21.12 14.79 9.84
N THR A 105 -21.55 13.57 10.12
CA THR A 105 -22.94 13.13 9.90
C THR A 105 -23.48 12.38 11.11
N ASN A 106 -24.81 12.38 11.27
CA ASN A 106 -25.49 11.59 12.31
C ASN A 106 -25.72 10.13 11.90
N GLU A 107 -25.60 9.83 10.61
CA GLU A 107 -25.87 8.53 10.00
C GLU A 107 -24.87 8.28 8.86
N VAL A 108 -24.64 7.01 8.56
CA VAL A 108 -23.95 6.56 7.35
C VAL A 108 -24.94 6.60 6.19
N CYS A 109 -25.20 7.80 5.68
CA CYS A 109 -25.98 8.05 4.46
C CYS A 109 -27.34 7.32 4.42
N GLY A 110 -28.12 7.47 5.50
CA GLY A 110 -29.43 6.84 5.67
C GLY A 110 -29.43 5.54 6.46
N SER A 111 -28.27 5.11 6.98
CA SER A 111 -28.13 3.98 7.90
C SER A 111 -27.51 4.42 9.22
N GLU A 112 -27.95 3.85 10.34
CA GLU A 112 -27.34 4.12 11.64
C GLU A 112 -25.85 3.70 11.67
N TYR A 113 -25.03 4.46 12.38
CA TYR A 113 -23.67 4.04 12.71
C TYR A 113 -23.68 2.76 13.55
N GLY A 114 -22.69 1.91 13.35
CA GLY A 114 -22.42 0.80 14.26
C GLY A 114 -22.07 1.30 15.66
N ALA A 115 -22.37 0.51 16.69
CA ALA A 115 -22.26 0.92 18.10
C ALA A 115 -20.87 1.43 18.54
N ASN A 116 -19.81 1.08 17.80
CA ASN A 116 -18.43 1.52 18.08
C ASN A 116 -17.77 2.19 16.86
N THR A 117 -18.56 2.60 15.87
CA THR A 117 -18.05 3.18 14.63
C THR A 117 -17.76 4.67 14.81
N LEU A 118 -16.52 5.05 14.54
CA LEU A 118 -16.04 6.43 14.66
C LEU A 118 -16.21 7.19 13.34
N ALA A 119 -15.93 6.55 12.22
CA ALA A 119 -16.15 7.08 10.88
C ALA A 119 -16.29 5.90 9.92
N VAL A 120 -16.67 6.19 8.68
CA VAL A 120 -16.75 5.20 7.60
C VAL A 120 -16.26 5.84 6.31
N THR A 121 -15.41 5.11 5.59
CA THR A 121 -15.06 5.41 4.21
C THR A 121 -15.94 4.61 3.24
N LEU A 122 -16.62 5.30 2.33
CA LEU A 122 -17.58 4.76 1.38
C LEU A 122 -16.97 4.70 -0.03
N ARG A 123 -16.32 3.58 -0.38
CA ARG A 123 -15.71 3.40 -1.70
C ARG A 123 -16.71 2.97 -2.77
N ARG A 124 -16.64 3.59 -3.95
CA ARG A 124 -17.26 3.07 -5.18
C ARG A 124 -16.20 2.58 -6.15
N LEU A 125 -16.53 1.43 -6.74
CA LEU A 125 -15.61 0.66 -7.54
C LEU A 125 -16.16 0.47 -8.96
N SER A 126 -15.28 0.58 -9.95
CA SER A 126 -15.57 0.25 -11.33
C SER A 126 -14.75 -0.96 -11.75
N THR A 127 -15.41 -1.95 -12.34
CA THR A 127 -14.75 -3.15 -12.85
C THR A 127 -13.69 -2.81 -13.89
N THR A 128 -12.59 -3.54 -13.85
CA THR A 128 -11.48 -3.44 -14.80
C THR A 128 -11.43 -4.71 -15.66
N LEU A 129 -10.71 -4.64 -16.77
CA LEU A 129 -10.45 -5.82 -17.59
C LEU A 129 -9.44 -6.77 -16.91
N LEU A 130 -8.49 -6.20 -16.17
CA LEU A 130 -7.40 -6.92 -15.50
C LEU A 130 -7.31 -6.52 -14.03
N GLY A 131 -7.22 -7.53 -13.17
CA GLY A 131 -7.10 -7.39 -11.72
C GLY A 131 -8.38 -6.91 -11.04
N GLU A 132 -8.20 -6.36 -9.85
CA GLU A 132 -9.29 -5.89 -9.01
C GLU A 132 -9.93 -4.59 -9.54
N PRO A 133 -11.18 -4.27 -9.12
CA PRO A 133 -11.86 -3.05 -9.51
C PRO A 133 -11.08 -1.77 -9.12
N ASN A 134 -11.15 -0.74 -9.95
CA ASN A 134 -10.58 0.56 -9.59
C ASN A 134 -11.54 1.34 -8.71
N ILE A 135 -10.99 2.09 -7.76
CA ILE A 135 -11.71 3.12 -7.02
C ILE A 135 -11.95 4.30 -7.97
N PHE A 136 -13.18 4.80 -8.00
CA PHE A 136 -13.52 6.04 -8.71
C PHE A 136 -14.19 7.09 -7.81
N GLU A 137 -14.58 6.72 -6.59
CA GLU A 137 -15.19 7.57 -5.57
C GLU A 137 -14.88 6.97 -4.20
N ALA A 138 -14.61 7.79 -3.19
CA ALA A 138 -14.40 7.41 -1.80
C ALA A 138 -14.67 8.60 -0.88
N ASP A 139 -15.84 8.58 -0.24
CA ASP A 139 -16.25 9.60 0.72
C ASP A 139 -16.03 9.17 2.16
N ILE A 140 -15.86 10.15 3.06
CA ILE A 140 -15.70 9.91 4.49
C ILE A 140 -16.85 10.55 5.25
N VAL A 141 -17.54 9.75 6.07
CA VAL A 141 -18.56 10.24 7.01
C VAL A 141 -18.11 10.03 8.45
N ILE A 142 -17.93 11.12 9.20
CA ILE A 142 -17.48 11.09 10.60
C ILE A 142 -18.68 11.15 11.54
N ASN A 143 -18.75 10.23 12.50
CA ASN A 143 -19.90 10.11 13.40
C ASN A 143 -20.01 11.30 14.36
N SER A 144 -20.98 12.18 14.16
CA SER A 144 -21.15 13.39 14.99
C SER A 144 -21.56 13.14 16.45
N ASP A 145 -21.97 11.91 16.80
CA ASP A 145 -22.31 11.56 18.19
C ASP A 145 -21.07 11.27 19.05
N VAL A 146 -19.89 11.10 18.43
CA VAL A 146 -18.63 10.84 19.12
C VAL A 146 -18.01 12.15 19.62
N ARG A 147 -17.43 12.10 20.82
CA ARG A 147 -16.72 13.24 21.40
C ARG A 147 -15.28 13.27 20.90
N TYR A 148 -15.04 14.06 19.85
CA TYR A 148 -13.68 14.29 19.36
C TYR A 148 -12.94 15.42 20.10
N ASP A 149 -11.63 15.38 19.97
CA ASP A 149 -10.69 16.50 20.14
C ASP A 149 -9.56 16.35 19.11
N ILE A 150 -8.58 17.25 19.14
CA ILE A 150 -7.37 17.11 18.33
C ILE A 150 -6.15 17.14 19.26
N TYR A 151 -5.34 16.08 19.21
CA TYR A 151 -4.12 15.94 20.01
C TYR A 151 -3.19 14.87 19.42
N ASP A 152 -1.89 14.99 19.69
CA ASP A 152 -0.89 13.97 19.32
C ASP A 152 -0.58 13.01 20.46
N GLY A 153 -0.02 11.86 20.12
CA GLY A 153 0.43 10.82 21.04
C GLY A 153 -0.69 9.88 21.51
N ALA A 154 -0.37 9.07 22.52
CA ALA A 154 -1.23 7.99 23.01
C ALA A 154 -2.66 8.46 23.40
N LEU A 155 -3.62 7.55 23.33
CA LEU A 155 -5.01 7.84 23.68
C LEU A 155 -5.12 8.27 25.15
N TYR A 156 -5.98 9.25 25.42
CA TYR A 156 -6.25 9.62 26.80
C TYR A 156 -6.79 8.43 27.60
N PRO A 157 -6.29 8.18 28.82
CA PRO A 157 -6.80 7.13 29.67
C PRO A 157 -8.17 7.51 30.25
N GLY A 158 -9.05 6.52 30.41
CA GLY A 158 -10.32 6.66 31.14
C GLY A 158 -11.57 6.79 30.28
N SER A 159 -12.73 6.77 30.94
CA SER A 159 -14.06 6.66 30.30
C SER A 159 -14.60 7.97 29.69
N ASN A 160 -14.03 9.12 30.04
CA ASN A 160 -14.38 10.42 29.48
C ASN A 160 -13.38 10.89 28.42
N ARG A 161 -12.60 9.97 27.83
CA ARG A 161 -11.62 10.33 26.80
C ARG A 161 -12.32 10.90 25.57
N ARG A 162 -11.74 11.97 25.03
CA ARG A 162 -12.07 12.42 23.68
C ARG A 162 -11.22 11.64 22.69
N ILE A 163 -11.79 11.33 21.54
CA ILE A 163 -11.10 10.64 20.46
C ILE A 163 -10.33 11.66 19.62
N ASP A 164 -9.07 11.40 19.33
CA ASP A 164 -8.32 12.25 18.40
C ASP A 164 -8.90 12.14 16.99
N PHE A 165 -9.39 13.25 16.47
CA PHE A 165 -9.95 13.36 15.14
C PHE A 165 -8.91 13.12 14.05
N ARG A 166 -7.67 13.64 14.20
CA ARG A 166 -6.64 13.51 13.16
C ARG A 166 -6.28 12.05 12.95
N ARG A 167 -6.09 11.27 14.03
CA ARG A 167 -5.89 9.82 13.98
C ARG A 167 -6.99 9.09 13.20
N VAL A 168 -8.26 9.42 13.45
CA VAL A 168 -9.39 8.83 12.72
C VAL A 168 -9.36 9.25 11.26
N ALA A 169 -9.14 10.52 10.97
CA ALA A 169 -9.04 11.01 9.60
C ALA A 169 -7.92 10.34 8.80
N ILE A 170 -6.74 10.13 9.40
CA ILE A 170 -5.62 9.42 8.76
C ILE A 170 -6.02 7.98 8.43
N HIS A 171 -6.70 7.28 9.34
CA HIS A 171 -7.20 5.92 9.10
C HIS A 171 -8.19 5.86 7.93
N GLU A 172 -9.20 6.73 7.93
CA GLU A 172 -10.18 6.78 6.84
C GLU A 172 -9.54 7.17 5.51
N LEU A 173 -8.57 8.09 5.51
CA LEU A 173 -7.79 8.43 4.32
C LEU A 173 -6.96 7.24 3.81
N GLY A 174 -6.49 6.35 4.68
CA GLY A 174 -5.86 5.10 4.25
C GLY A 174 -6.83 4.19 3.47
N HIS A 175 -8.10 4.12 3.89
CA HIS A 175 -9.15 3.46 3.12
C HIS A 175 -9.45 4.18 1.80
N VAL A 176 -9.45 5.52 1.78
CA VAL A 176 -9.57 6.29 0.53
C VAL A 176 -8.45 5.92 -0.42
N ILE A 177 -7.20 5.85 0.05
CA ILE A 177 -6.04 5.41 -0.72
C ILE A 177 -6.20 3.96 -1.21
N GLY A 178 -6.98 3.12 -0.53
CA GLY A 178 -7.24 1.73 -0.93
C GLY A 178 -6.58 0.68 -0.03
N LEU A 179 -6.02 1.08 1.12
CA LEU A 179 -5.57 0.16 2.15
C LEU A 179 -6.76 -0.50 2.86
N GLU A 180 -6.59 -1.73 3.29
CA GLU A 180 -7.54 -2.43 4.16
C GLU A 180 -7.06 -2.41 5.62
N HIS A 181 -7.80 -3.08 6.51
CA HIS A 181 -7.41 -3.16 7.92
C HIS A 181 -6.19 -4.05 8.15
N GLU A 182 -5.21 -3.53 8.89
CA GLU A 182 -4.04 -4.28 9.34
C GLU A 182 -4.27 -4.85 10.75
N SER A 183 -4.09 -6.16 10.93
CA SER A 183 -4.44 -6.82 12.21
C SER A 183 -3.29 -7.61 12.87
N GLN A 184 -2.17 -7.73 12.17
CA GLN A 184 -0.99 -8.49 12.60
C GLN A 184 0.06 -7.57 13.22
N GLU A 185 0.24 -6.38 12.66
CA GLU A 185 1.23 -5.39 13.11
C GLU A 185 0.60 -4.12 13.68
N LEU A 186 1.42 -3.31 14.36
CA LEU A 186 0.99 -2.00 14.85
C LEU A 186 0.95 -1.00 13.69
N ALA A 187 -0.26 -0.58 13.32
CA ALA A 187 -0.52 0.25 12.15
C ALA A 187 -1.61 1.30 12.45
N ILE A 188 -1.63 2.41 11.70
CA ILE A 188 -2.75 3.35 11.76
C ILE A 188 -4.01 2.71 11.17
N MET A 189 -3.84 1.77 10.24
CA MET A 189 -4.91 0.99 9.62
C MET A 189 -5.46 -0.15 10.51
N ALA A 190 -5.09 -0.22 11.79
CA ALA A 190 -5.69 -1.18 12.69
C ALA A 190 -7.21 -0.99 12.82
N PRO A 191 -8.03 -2.07 12.81
CA PRO A 191 -9.50 -1.98 12.82
C PRO A 191 -10.06 -1.39 14.12
N SER A 192 -9.25 -1.35 15.18
CA SER A 192 -9.61 -0.77 16.47
C SER A 192 -8.65 0.35 16.80
N ILE A 193 -9.21 1.49 17.20
CA ILE A 193 -8.41 2.67 17.55
C ILE A 193 -7.42 2.37 18.69
N GLY A 194 -6.15 2.70 18.46
CA GLY A 194 -5.04 2.51 19.39
C GLY A 194 -4.19 3.77 19.57
N ASP A 195 -3.00 3.58 20.15
CA ASP A 195 -2.10 4.70 20.46
C ASP A 195 -1.35 5.25 19.23
N ILE A 196 -1.25 4.48 18.15
CA ILE A 196 -0.68 4.92 16.87
C ILE A 196 -1.50 6.09 16.32
N ASP A 197 -0.85 7.22 16.05
CA ASP A 197 -1.48 8.47 15.64
C ASP A 197 -1.01 8.98 14.27
N ARG A 198 -0.10 8.26 13.60
CA ARG A 198 0.45 8.55 12.27
C ARG A 198 0.67 7.26 11.48
N PRO A 199 0.73 7.33 10.13
CA PRO A 199 1.07 6.17 9.32
C PRO A 199 2.42 5.58 9.74
N THR A 200 2.48 4.26 9.88
CA THR A 200 3.69 3.50 10.22
C THR A 200 4.41 3.04 8.96
N GLU A 201 5.57 2.39 9.11
CA GLU A 201 6.29 1.83 7.96
C GLU A 201 5.48 0.77 7.20
N ASP A 202 4.64 0.01 7.90
CA ASP A 202 3.77 -1.00 7.29
C ASP A 202 2.69 -0.33 6.41
N ASP A 203 2.04 0.70 6.94
CA ASP A 203 1.07 1.50 6.21
C ASP A 203 1.66 2.11 4.93
N LEU A 204 2.86 2.72 5.03
CA LEU A 204 3.55 3.32 3.89
C LEU A 204 3.99 2.28 2.86
N ALA A 205 4.44 1.10 3.31
CA ALA A 205 4.80 -0.01 2.43
C ALA A 205 3.58 -0.54 1.66
N GLY A 206 2.40 -0.55 2.28
CA GLY A 206 1.15 -0.90 1.62
C GLY A 206 0.80 0.05 0.47
N VAL A 207 0.95 1.36 0.68
CA VAL A 207 0.72 2.36 -0.38
C VAL A 207 1.71 2.18 -1.53
N GLU A 208 3.00 2.02 -1.22
CA GLU A 208 4.04 1.77 -2.21
C GLU A 208 3.72 0.51 -3.05
N ALA A 209 3.41 -0.60 -2.38
CA ALA A 209 3.07 -1.85 -3.06
C ALA A 209 1.85 -1.71 -3.99
N LEU A 210 0.83 -0.98 -3.56
CA LEU A 210 -0.41 -0.78 -4.32
C LEU A 210 -0.18 0.06 -5.59
N TYR A 211 0.67 1.08 -5.51
CA TYR A 211 0.82 2.10 -6.55
C TYR A 211 2.08 2.01 -7.41
N THR A 212 3.08 1.20 -7.01
CA THR A 212 4.29 0.97 -7.81
C THR A 212 4.39 -0.44 -8.39
N ALA A 213 3.40 -1.30 -8.18
CA ALA A 213 3.31 -2.65 -8.73
C ALA A 213 3.59 -2.74 -10.24
N LEU A 214 3.02 -1.84 -11.06
CA LEU A 214 3.29 -1.83 -12.51
C LEU A 214 4.77 -1.56 -12.85
N SER A 215 5.46 -0.81 -12.00
CA SER A 215 6.89 -0.48 -12.17
C SER A 215 7.82 -1.61 -11.74
N SER A 216 7.33 -2.57 -10.95
CA SER A 216 8.08 -3.78 -10.58
C SER A 216 8.29 -4.73 -11.76
N CYS A 217 7.53 -4.52 -12.84
CA CYS A 217 7.52 -5.36 -14.02
C CYS A 217 8.34 -4.81 -15.17
N THR A 218 8.98 -5.70 -15.94
CA THR A 218 9.74 -5.31 -17.13
C THR A 218 8.80 -4.72 -18.17
N GLN A 219 9.01 -3.46 -18.54
CA GLN A 219 8.24 -2.77 -19.57
C GLN A 219 9.05 -2.73 -20.87
N ASN A 220 8.58 -3.46 -21.87
CA ASN A 220 9.20 -3.51 -23.18
C ASN A 220 8.84 -2.25 -23.99
N ALA A 221 9.82 -1.64 -24.65
CA ALA A 221 9.52 -0.60 -25.63
C ALA A 221 8.71 -1.22 -26.79
N LEU A 222 7.55 -0.62 -27.09
CA LEU A 222 6.75 -0.96 -28.25
C LEU A 222 7.29 -0.17 -29.45
N VAL A 223 7.94 -0.90 -30.35
CA VAL A 223 8.48 -0.34 -31.60
C VAL A 223 7.45 -0.55 -32.70
N LEU A 224 7.28 0.44 -33.59
CA LEU A 224 6.42 0.29 -34.75
C LEU A 224 6.92 -0.84 -35.66
N GLY A 225 6.01 -1.71 -36.07
CA GLY A 225 6.30 -2.88 -36.90
C GLY A 225 5.66 -4.14 -36.34
N GLU A 226 6.18 -5.29 -36.75
CA GLU A 226 5.76 -6.59 -36.26
C GLU A 226 6.70 -7.05 -35.14
N LYS A 227 6.12 -7.55 -34.05
CA LYS A 227 6.87 -8.17 -32.96
C LYS A 227 6.25 -9.52 -32.65
N THR A 228 7.10 -10.53 -32.50
CA THR A 228 6.71 -11.87 -32.09
C THR A 228 7.23 -12.11 -30.68
N ASN A 229 6.36 -12.55 -29.77
CA ASN A 229 6.76 -12.99 -28.45
C ASN A 229 5.87 -14.14 -27.96
N SER A 230 6.22 -14.75 -26.83
CA SER A 230 5.42 -15.77 -26.14
C SER A 230 5.45 -15.54 -24.64
N LEU A 231 4.31 -15.74 -23.99
CA LEU A 231 4.22 -15.71 -22.54
C LEU A 231 4.89 -16.96 -21.93
N SER A 232 5.73 -16.77 -20.92
CA SER A 232 6.56 -17.82 -20.33
C SER A 232 6.92 -17.56 -18.86
N GLU A 233 7.50 -18.57 -18.21
CA GLU A 233 8.01 -18.44 -16.85
C GLU A 233 9.09 -17.34 -16.78
N GLY A 234 8.86 -16.36 -15.91
CA GLY A 234 9.70 -15.16 -15.79
C GLY A 234 9.03 -13.89 -16.29
N ASP A 235 7.95 -14.00 -17.07
CA ASP A 235 7.09 -12.86 -17.39
C ASP A 235 6.28 -12.46 -16.15
N CYS A 236 5.83 -11.21 -16.16
CA CYS A 236 4.96 -10.73 -15.10
C CYS A 236 3.62 -11.44 -15.11
N THR A 237 2.92 -11.40 -13.99
CA THR A 237 1.54 -11.87 -13.89
C THR A 237 0.58 -10.71 -13.73
N VAL A 238 -0.70 -10.95 -14.04
CA VAL A 238 -1.77 -9.98 -13.79
C VAL A 238 -1.74 -9.54 -12.32
N ALA A 239 -1.73 -10.48 -11.37
CA ALA A 239 -1.68 -10.19 -9.94
C ALA A 239 -0.47 -9.32 -9.54
N GLN A 240 0.71 -9.52 -10.17
CA GLN A 240 1.89 -8.68 -9.92
C GLN A 240 1.68 -7.24 -10.37
N ILE A 241 1.16 -7.02 -11.59
CA ILE A 241 0.98 -5.65 -12.11
C ILE A 241 -0.21 -4.92 -11.49
N THR A 242 -1.16 -5.65 -10.90
CA THR A 242 -2.34 -5.10 -10.25
C THR A 242 -2.24 -5.02 -8.73
N ALA A 243 -1.11 -5.42 -8.13
CA ALA A 243 -0.91 -5.41 -6.68
C ALA A 243 -1.98 -6.19 -5.89
N GLY A 244 -2.49 -7.28 -6.45
CA GLY A 244 -3.60 -8.03 -5.84
C GLY A 244 -4.40 -8.86 -6.83
N GLY A 245 -5.35 -9.62 -6.30
CA GLY A 245 -6.19 -10.57 -7.04
C GLY A 245 -5.58 -11.96 -7.18
N THR A 246 -6.35 -12.87 -7.79
CA THR A 246 -5.98 -14.29 -7.91
C THR A 246 -5.64 -14.71 -9.34
N ASP A 247 -5.49 -13.75 -10.25
CA ASP A 247 -5.12 -14.01 -11.65
C ASP A 247 -3.59 -14.03 -11.79
N PHE A 248 -3.04 -15.24 -11.91
CA PHE A 248 -1.60 -15.46 -12.11
C PHE A 248 -1.24 -15.69 -13.58
N SER A 249 -2.15 -15.37 -14.52
CA SER A 249 -1.86 -15.43 -15.94
C SER A 249 -0.70 -14.51 -16.29
N TYR A 250 0.21 -15.01 -17.12
CA TYR A 250 1.35 -14.23 -17.58
C TYR A 250 0.91 -13.06 -18.46
N ILE A 251 1.65 -11.96 -18.38
CA ILE A 251 1.44 -10.74 -19.14
C ILE A 251 2.77 -10.08 -19.49
N ASP A 252 2.87 -9.62 -20.74
CA ASP A 252 3.92 -8.72 -21.17
C ASP A 252 3.43 -7.27 -21.13
N LEU A 253 4.24 -6.39 -20.55
CA LEU A 253 3.99 -4.97 -20.60
C LEU A 253 4.74 -4.33 -21.77
N TYR A 254 4.02 -3.54 -22.55
CA TYR A 254 4.55 -2.78 -23.66
C TYR A 254 4.27 -1.29 -23.46
N ARG A 255 5.31 -0.46 -23.57
CA ARG A 255 5.24 0.98 -23.42
C ARG A 255 5.58 1.68 -24.73
N ILE A 256 4.76 2.64 -25.12
CA ILE A 256 5.02 3.58 -26.22
C ILE A 256 4.88 5.01 -25.69
N ASP A 257 5.90 5.82 -25.91
CA ASP A 257 5.84 7.25 -25.61
C ASP A 257 5.55 8.01 -26.91
N LEU A 258 4.50 8.84 -26.90
CA LEU A 258 4.07 9.62 -28.06
C LEU A 258 4.35 11.11 -27.81
N GLU A 259 5.20 11.73 -28.64
CA GLU A 259 5.50 13.17 -28.54
C GLU A 259 4.34 14.08 -28.98
N LYS A 260 3.42 13.52 -29.77
CA LYS A 260 2.26 14.22 -30.33
C LYS A 260 1.07 13.26 -30.38
N ALA A 261 -0.15 13.81 -30.41
CA ALA A 261 -1.34 13.03 -30.65
C ALA A 261 -1.19 12.19 -31.93
N ALA A 262 -1.41 10.88 -31.81
CA ALA A 262 -1.28 9.92 -32.90
C ALA A 262 -2.37 8.85 -32.78
N THR A 263 -2.69 8.22 -33.91
CA THR A 263 -3.54 7.02 -33.93
C THR A 263 -2.66 5.80 -34.09
N LEU A 264 -2.73 4.89 -33.13
CA LEU A 264 -2.07 3.60 -33.17
C LEU A 264 -3.09 2.52 -33.52
N SER A 265 -2.76 1.67 -34.49
CA SER A 265 -3.53 0.47 -34.79
C SER A 265 -2.69 -0.73 -34.38
N LEU A 266 -3.20 -1.49 -33.42
CA LEU A 266 -2.56 -2.70 -32.92
C LEU A 266 -3.37 -3.90 -33.41
N THR A 267 -2.68 -4.94 -33.85
CA THR A 267 -3.30 -6.21 -34.20
C THR A 267 -2.46 -7.31 -33.61
N MET A 268 -3.10 -8.21 -32.88
CA MET A 268 -2.45 -9.36 -32.27
C MET A 268 -3.06 -10.61 -32.88
N THR A 269 -2.19 -11.55 -33.25
CA THR A 269 -2.61 -12.88 -33.73
C THR A 269 -1.90 -13.92 -32.87
N SER A 270 -2.67 -14.84 -32.29
CA SER A 270 -2.13 -15.96 -31.52
C SER A 270 -2.72 -17.27 -32.03
N SER A 271 -1.89 -18.31 -32.09
CA SER A 271 -2.34 -19.68 -32.42
C SER A 271 -2.82 -20.46 -31.19
N SER A 272 -2.64 -19.91 -29.99
CA SER A 272 -2.83 -20.62 -28.71
C SER A 272 -3.59 -19.83 -27.65
N LEU A 273 -3.87 -18.56 -27.88
CA LEU A 273 -4.64 -17.69 -27.00
C LEU A 273 -5.75 -17.07 -27.86
N ASP A 274 -6.99 -17.04 -27.35
CA ASP A 274 -8.05 -16.28 -28.02
C ASP A 274 -7.65 -14.80 -28.00
N SER A 275 -7.56 -14.21 -29.20
CA SER A 275 -7.22 -12.80 -29.44
C SER A 275 -8.43 -11.89 -29.32
#